data_AF-A0A511XNW9-F1
#
_entry.id   AF-A0A511XNW9-F1
#
_cell.length_a   1.000
_cell.length_b   1.000
_cell.length_c   1.000
_cell.angle_alpha   90.00
_cell.angle_beta   90.00
_cell.angle_gamma   90.00
#
_symmetry.space_group_name_H-M   'P 1'
#
loop_
_entity.id
_entity.type
_entity.pdbx_description
1 polymer ?
#
loop_
_entity_poly.entity_id
_entity_poly.type
_entity_poly.pdbx_seq_one_letter_code
_entity_poly.pdbx_strand_id
1 'polypeptide(L)'
;MTVPTLGTLSGRKLVTDLQSLGLQIGEDTAGIARKGGAGPSDHKTITIAGQTVMVPVYTSGARRSPFLASPPDQHGASTLVRDGQPLGAIHFPAAPRFYGLTTADGVPYWKIALLHGRDTLATTVHQTCIRYVDRRTSCQFCAIGQSLEADRTIAYKTPAQLAEVAKAAVELDGVRDMVLTTGTPNVIDRGAALLAESARAIRAAIDLPLQVQCEPPRDHDWFQRLRDAGADSLGMHLEAATQAVREKIMPGKATVSVDRYMDAFASAVLIFGRGQVNTYILAGLGDSAEDILALAERLIALGVYPFVVPFVPISGTPLENHAPPSPDFMKSVLAPLGRMLRDANMKSTDIRAGCGRCGACSSLSAYEH
;
A
#
# COMPACT_ATOMS: atom_id res chain seq x y z
N MET A 1 28.93 -0.71 -14.78
CA MET A 1 28.31 0.57 -14.37
C MET A 1 27.44 0.30 -13.16
N THR A 2 27.48 1.17 -12.15
CA THR A 2 26.77 0.98 -10.87
C THR A 2 25.37 1.58 -10.95
N VAL A 3 24.38 0.91 -10.36
CA VAL A 3 23.05 1.50 -10.15
C VAL A 3 23.22 2.85 -9.43
N PRO A 4 22.53 3.92 -9.87
CA PRO A 4 22.57 5.19 -9.15
C PRO A 4 22.25 4.99 -7.66
N THR A 5 23.09 5.56 -6.79
CA THR A 5 22.92 5.42 -5.34
C THR A 5 21.60 6.03 -4.89
N LEU A 6 20.93 5.37 -3.95
CA LEU A 6 19.72 5.89 -3.35
C LEU A 6 19.97 7.24 -2.67
N GLY A 7 19.01 8.16 -2.78
CA GLY A 7 19.13 9.54 -2.27
C GLY A 7 19.77 10.51 -3.26
N THR A 8 20.47 10.03 -4.30
CA THR A 8 20.85 10.88 -5.43
C THR A 8 19.63 11.20 -6.29
N LEU A 9 19.65 12.34 -7.00
CA LEU A 9 18.58 12.70 -7.94
C LEU A 9 18.35 11.59 -8.99
N SER A 10 19.42 10.98 -9.47
CA SER A 10 19.38 9.87 -10.42
C SER A 10 18.75 8.60 -9.83
N GLY A 11 19.04 8.27 -8.56
CA GLY A 11 18.43 7.14 -7.86
C GLY A 11 16.94 7.35 -7.60
N ARG A 12 16.56 8.53 -7.12
CA ARG A 12 15.15 8.95 -6.91
C ARG A 12 14.35 8.81 -8.21
N LYS A 13 14.90 9.36 -9.31
CA LYS A 13 14.30 9.28 -10.65
C LYS A 13 14.12 7.84 -11.12
N LEU A 14 15.11 6.97 -10.89
CA LEU A 14 15.04 5.56 -11.32
C LEU A 14 13.90 4.81 -10.63
N VAL A 15 13.72 4.98 -9.32
CA VAL A 15 12.62 4.34 -8.58
C VAL A 15 11.26 4.87 -9.06
N THR A 16 11.11 6.18 -9.23
CA THR A 16 9.88 6.77 -9.78
C THR A 16 9.58 6.24 -11.18
N ASP A 17 10.58 6.21 -12.07
CA ASP A 17 10.44 5.71 -13.44
C ASP A 17 9.99 4.22 -13.42
N LEU A 18 10.58 3.37 -12.57
CA LEU A 18 10.20 1.95 -12.41
C LEU A 18 8.76 1.79 -11.89
N GLN A 19 8.34 2.57 -10.89
CA GLN A 19 6.99 2.48 -10.33
C GLN A 19 5.91 2.95 -11.33
N SER A 20 6.22 3.92 -12.18
CA SER A 20 5.32 4.41 -13.24
C SER A 20 5.28 3.50 -14.47
N LEU A 21 6.44 3.00 -14.92
CA LEU A 21 6.56 2.29 -16.20
C LEU A 21 6.51 0.77 -16.05
N GLY A 22 6.73 0.25 -14.84
CA GLY A 22 6.84 -1.17 -14.56
C GLY A 22 8.20 -1.76 -14.94
N LEU A 23 8.31 -3.07 -14.81
CA LEU A 23 9.50 -3.86 -15.09
C LEU A 23 9.10 -5.12 -15.87
N GLN A 24 9.75 -5.36 -17.02
CA GLN A 24 9.65 -6.63 -17.70
C GLN A 24 10.48 -7.68 -16.94
N ILE A 25 9.83 -8.79 -16.62
CA ILE A 25 10.46 -9.97 -16.03
C ILE A 25 10.23 -11.16 -16.96
N GLY A 26 11.24 -12.01 -17.14
CA GLY A 26 11.09 -13.25 -17.90
C GLY A 26 10.08 -14.21 -17.25
N GLU A 27 9.52 -15.13 -18.04
CA GLU A 27 8.52 -16.11 -17.57
C GLU A 27 9.05 -16.99 -16.42
N ASP A 28 10.37 -17.24 -16.38
CA ASP A 28 11.07 -18.07 -15.39
C ASP A 28 11.60 -17.30 -14.15
N THR A 29 11.15 -16.07 -13.92
CA THR A 29 11.63 -15.31 -12.75
C THR A 29 11.01 -15.82 -11.44
N ALA A 30 11.77 -16.66 -10.73
CA ALA A 30 11.47 -17.10 -9.37
C ALA A 30 11.08 -15.93 -8.43
N GLY A 31 10.20 -16.20 -7.46
CA GLY A 31 9.72 -15.23 -6.45
C GLY A 31 8.24 -14.88 -6.56
N ILE A 32 7.67 -14.36 -5.47
CA ILE A 32 6.24 -14.07 -5.32
C ILE A 32 5.81 -12.99 -6.30
N ALA A 33 4.86 -13.35 -7.15
CA ALA A 33 4.39 -12.50 -8.22
C ALA A 33 2.86 -12.41 -8.08
N ARG A 34 2.38 -11.22 -7.73
CA ARG A 34 0.97 -11.02 -7.34
C ARG A 34 0.13 -10.87 -8.59
N LYS A 35 -0.98 -11.60 -8.74
CA LYS A 35 -1.99 -11.32 -9.78
C LYS A 35 -3.31 -10.94 -9.11
N GLY A 36 -3.82 -9.72 -9.32
CA GLY A 36 -5.08 -9.24 -8.74
C GLY A 36 -5.14 -9.22 -7.20
N GLY A 37 -6.24 -8.73 -6.61
CA GLY A 37 -6.45 -8.67 -5.15
C GLY A 37 -6.38 -7.27 -4.52
N ALA A 38 -6.44 -7.21 -3.18
CA ALA A 38 -6.24 -5.97 -2.42
C ALA A 38 -4.74 -5.75 -2.08
N GLY A 39 -4.33 -4.48 -2.03
CA GLY A 39 -2.93 -4.09 -1.84
C GLY A 39 -2.16 -3.93 -3.17
N PRO A 40 -0.81 -3.92 -3.16
CA PRO A 40 -0.01 -3.81 -4.37
C PRO A 40 -0.06 -5.14 -5.15
N SER A 41 -1.15 -5.37 -5.85
CA SER A 41 -1.38 -6.48 -6.78
C SER A 41 -0.73 -6.20 -8.13
N ASP A 42 -0.35 -7.22 -8.89
CA ASP A 42 0.39 -7.10 -10.16
C ASP A 42 1.83 -6.54 -10.02
N HIS A 43 2.35 -6.52 -8.79
CA HIS A 43 3.70 -6.07 -8.46
C HIS A 43 4.62 -7.22 -8.03
N LYS A 44 5.94 -7.02 -8.22
CA LYS A 44 7.00 -7.74 -7.49
C LYS A 44 7.75 -6.79 -6.57
N THR A 45 8.18 -7.33 -5.44
CA THR A 45 9.15 -6.69 -4.56
C THR A 45 10.54 -6.84 -5.18
N ILE A 46 11.27 -5.73 -5.33
CA ILE A 46 12.69 -5.75 -5.68
C ILE A 46 13.48 -4.88 -4.71
N THR A 47 14.75 -5.23 -4.49
CA THR A 47 15.70 -4.36 -3.80
C THR A 47 16.63 -3.73 -4.82
N ILE A 48 16.71 -2.40 -4.80
CA ILE A 48 17.55 -1.60 -5.68
C ILE A 48 18.25 -0.53 -4.85
N ALA A 49 19.58 -0.43 -4.99
CA ALA A 49 20.41 0.52 -4.23
C ALA A 49 20.14 0.49 -2.71
N GLY A 50 19.88 -0.69 -2.13
CA GLY A 50 19.60 -0.87 -0.70
C GLY A 50 18.17 -0.54 -0.25
N GLN A 51 17.29 -0.09 -1.16
CA GLN A 51 15.86 0.10 -0.87
C GLN A 51 15.01 -1.00 -1.49
N THR A 52 14.04 -1.47 -0.71
CA THR A 52 13.02 -2.39 -1.18
C THR A 52 11.81 -1.62 -1.71
N VAL A 53 11.43 -1.87 -2.96
CA VAL A 53 10.34 -1.18 -3.68
C VAL A 53 9.41 -2.20 -4.34
N MET A 54 8.15 -1.83 -4.47
CA MET A 54 7.15 -2.57 -5.23
C MET A 54 7.13 -2.02 -6.66
N VAL A 55 7.31 -2.89 -7.65
CA VAL A 55 7.31 -2.50 -9.07
C VAL A 55 6.25 -3.28 -9.84
N PRO A 56 5.41 -2.63 -10.68
CA PRO A 56 4.46 -3.33 -11.54
C PRO A 56 5.16 -4.28 -12.52
N VAL A 57 4.70 -5.52 -12.62
CA VAL A 57 5.28 -6.54 -13.52
C VAL A 57 4.25 -7.27 -14.37
N TYR A 58 2.97 -7.32 -13.96
CA TYR A 58 1.92 -8.05 -14.69
C TYR A 58 0.87 -7.16 -15.35
N THR A 59 1.07 -5.85 -15.33
CA THR A 59 0.18 -4.90 -15.98
C THR A 59 0.45 -4.83 -17.48
N SER A 60 -0.54 -4.35 -18.24
CA SER A 60 -0.39 -4.10 -19.68
C SER A 60 0.74 -3.10 -19.98
N GLY A 61 0.96 -2.13 -19.08
CA GLY A 61 2.06 -1.17 -19.14
C GLY A 61 3.43 -1.82 -18.93
N ALA A 62 3.57 -2.69 -17.93
CA ALA A 62 4.83 -3.35 -17.62
C ALA A 62 5.37 -4.18 -18.80
N ARG A 63 4.49 -4.81 -19.60
CA ARG A 63 4.87 -5.55 -20.82
C ARG A 63 5.55 -4.70 -21.89
N ARG A 64 5.37 -3.38 -21.85
CA ARG A 64 6.00 -2.42 -22.77
C ARG A 64 7.03 -1.54 -22.06
N SER A 65 7.41 -1.88 -20.84
CA SER A 65 8.36 -1.08 -20.05
C SER A 65 9.72 -1.04 -20.75
N PRO A 66 10.44 0.11 -20.77
CA PRO A 66 11.83 0.14 -21.23
C PRO A 66 12.77 -0.62 -20.29
N PHE A 67 12.30 -0.99 -19.09
CA PHE A 67 13.07 -1.73 -18.10
C PHE A 67 12.86 -3.23 -18.20
N LEU A 68 13.95 -3.97 -18.15
CA LEU A 68 13.97 -5.43 -18.13
C LEU A 68 14.90 -5.93 -17.02
N ALA A 69 14.47 -6.97 -16.32
CA ALA A 69 15.31 -7.73 -15.40
C ALA A 69 15.80 -9.01 -16.09
N SER A 70 17.10 -9.27 -16.03
CA SER A 70 17.63 -10.59 -16.41
C SER A 70 17.04 -11.67 -15.48
N PRO A 71 17.03 -12.96 -15.90
CA PRO A 71 16.72 -14.05 -14.98
C PRO A 71 17.58 -13.94 -13.70
N PRO A 72 16.98 -14.06 -12.50
CA PRO A 72 17.73 -14.04 -11.26
C PRO A 72 18.58 -15.29 -11.11
N ASP A 73 19.72 -15.16 -10.44
CA ASP A 73 20.51 -16.32 -9.98
C ASP A 73 19.85 -17.01 -8.78
N GLN A 74 20.50 -18.06 -8.26
CA GLN A 74 20.03 -18.82 -7.09
C GLN A 74 19.90 -17.99 -5.80
N HIS A 75 20.53 -16.83 -5.75
CA HIS A 75 20.48 -15.90 -4.62
C HIS A 75 19.51 -14.74 -4.88
N GLY A 76 18.79 -14.74 -6.00
CA GLY A 76 17.85 -13.68 -6.36
C GLY A 76 18.48 -12.46 -7.01
N ALA A 77 19.79 -12.45 -7.28
CA ALA A 77 20.46 -11.33 -7.91
C ALA A 77 20.16 -11.30 -9.42
N SER A 78 19.85 -10.12 -9.95
CA SER A 78 19.49 -9.90 -11.35
C SER A 78 20.09 -8.58 -11.84
N THR A 79 20.27 -8.45 -13.16
CA THR A 79 20.72 -7.20 -13.79
C THR A 79 19.51 -6.44 -14.32
N LEU A 80 19.36 -5.20 -13.88
CA LEU A 80 18.42 -4.24 -14.45
C LEU A 80 19.00 -3.65 -15.74
N VAL A 81 18.23 -3.74 -16.80
CA VAL A 81 18.53 -3.23 -18.15
C VAL A 81 17.50 -2.17 -18.50
N ARG A 82 17.94 -1.09 -19.16
CA ARG A 82 17.06 -0.09 -19.76
C ARG A 82 17.45 0.12 -21.21
N ASP A 83 16.52 -0.02 -22.14
CA ASP A 83 16.75 0.21 -23.57
C ASP A 83 17.97 -0.58 -24.11
N GLY A 84 18.14 -1.82 -23.63
CA GLY A 84 19.26 -2.71 -23.97
C GLY A 84 20.57 -2.43 -23.23
N GLN A 85 20.66 -1.37 -22.42
CA GLN A 85 21.86 -0.99 -21.67
C GLN A 85 21.76 -1.43 -20.19
N PRO A 86 22.77 -2.14 -19.65
CA PRO A 86 22.80 -2.49 -18.23
C PRO A 86 22.89 -1.24 -17.33
N LEU A 87 21.95 -1.10 -16.40
CA LEU A 87 21.96 -0.05 -15.38
C LEU A 87 22.64 -0.51 -14.08
N GLY A 88 22.54 -1.80 -13.75
CA GLY A 88 23.25 -2.43 -12.63
C GLY A 88 22.40 -3.48 -11.90
N ALA A 89 22.82 -3.89 -10.71
CA ALA A 89 22.21 -5.00 -9.99
C ALA A 89 20.92 -4.62 -9.23
N ILE A 90 19.93 -5.50 -9.32
CA ILE A 90 18.74 -5.55 -8.47
C ILE A 90 18.67 -6.93 -7.80
N HIS A 91 17.84 -7.05 -6.77
CA HIS A 91 17.69 -8.29 -6.04
C HIS A 91 16.21 -8.61 -5.78
N PHE A 92 15.77 -9.81 -6.15
CA PHE A 92 14.46 -10.34 -5.80
C PHE A 92 14.55 -11.04 -4.43
N PRO A 93 13.77 -10.62 -3.43
CA PRO A 93 13.81 -11.25 -2.12
C PRO A 93 13.31 -12.69 -2.19
N ALA A 94 13.90 -13.55 -1.36
CA ALA A 94 13.42 -14.91 -1.15
C ALA A 94 11.99 -14.91 -0.57
N ALA A 95 11.28 -16.03 -0.74
CA ALA A 95 9.99 -16.21 -0.10
C ALA A 95 10.16 -16.20 1.44
N PRO A 96 9.27 -15.52 2.19
CA PRO A 96 9.30 -15.53 3.66
C PRO A 96 9.13 -16.96 4.19
N ARG A 97 9.86 -17.29 5.25
CA ARG A 97 9.83 -18.62 5.87
C ARG A 97 8.45 -18.98 6.40
N PHE A 98 7.72 -18.02 6.97
CA PHE A 98 6.38 -18.25 7.50
C PHE A 98 5.36 -18.70 6.44
N TYR A 99 5.63 -18.50 5.14
CA TYR A 99 4.74 -18.99 4.07
C TYR A 99 4.70 -20.51 3.96
N GLY A 100 5.71 -21.21 4.48
CA GLY A 100 5.76 -22.67 4.53
C GLY A 100 4.88 -23.28 5.64
N LEU A 101 4.18 -22.46 6.42
CA LEU A 101 3.36 -22.89 7.54
C LEU A 101 1.85 -22.86 7.22
N THR A 102 1.11 -23.62 8.02
CA THR A 102 -0.34 -23.81 7.92
C THR A 102 -0.92 -23.78 9.33
N THR A 103 -2.08 -23.16 9.45
CA THR A 103 -2.87 -23.12 10.70
C THR A 103 -3.40 -24.50 11.07
N ALA A 104 -3.84 -24.69 12.32
CA ALA A 104 -4.41 -25.95 12.78
C ALA A 104 -5.67 -26.38 12.00
N ASP A 105 -6.44 -25.43 11.48
CA ASP A 105 -7.61 -25.66 10.63
C ASP A 105 -7.26 -25.80 9.13
N GLY A 106 -5.98 -25.89 8.78
CA GLY A 106 -5.52 -26.23 7.43
C GLY A 106 -5.40 -25.05 6.48
N VAL A 107 -5.54 -23.81 6.94
CA VAL A 107 -5.35 -22.60 6.10
C VAL A 107 -3.86 -22.26 6.00
N PRO A 108 -3.27 -22.23 4.79
CA PRO A 108 -1.90 -21.78 4.59
C PRO A 108 -1.69 -20.33 5.03
N TYR A 109 -0.57 -20.02 5.67
CA TYR A 109 -0.31 -18.68 6.21
C TYR A 109 -0.29 -17.58 5.15
N TRP A 110 0.17 -17.90 3.93
CA TRP A 110 0.18 -16.96 2.81
C TRP A 110 -1.23 -16.56 2.33
N LYS A 111 -2.29 -17.31 2.68
CA LYS A 111 -3.70 -16.89 2.47
C LYS A 111 -4.20 -15.93 3.55
N ILE A 112 -3.51 -15.84 4.69
CA ILE A 112 -3.89 -15.02 5.84
C ILE A 112 -3.17 -13.68 5.80
N ALA A 113 -1.85 -13.65 5.60
CA ALA A 113 -1.10 -12.40 5.52
C ALA A 113 0.10 -12.50 4.58
N LEU A 114 0.48 -11.36 3.99
CA LEU A 114 1.53 -11.26 2.99
C LEU A 114 2.63 -10.30 3.46
N LEU A 115 3.88 -10.62 3.12
CA LEU A 115 5.00 -9.69 3.34
C LEU A 115 4.96 -8.57 2.28
N HIS A 116 5.05 -7.33 2.76
CA HIS A 116 5.11 -6.09 2.00
C HIS A 116 6.45 -5.41 2.22
N GLY A 117 7.03 -4.90 1.12
CA GLY A 117 8.35 -4.28 1.17
C GLY A 117 9.37 -5.25 1.76
N ARG A 118 10.13 -4.77 2.76
CA ARG A 118 11.16 -5.56 3.43
C ARG A 118 10.65 -6.28 4.69
N ASP A 119 9.94 -5.57 5.55
CA ASP A 119 9.68 -6.01 6.93
C ASP A 119 8.27 -5.64 7.45
N THR A 120 7.32 -5.36 6.55
CA THR A 120 5.94 -5.03 6.91
C THR A 120 5.00 -6.17 6.54
N LEU A 121 4.26 -6.72 7.50
CA LEU A 121 3.20 -7.69 7.22
C LEU A 121 1.90 -6.97 6.85
N ALA A 122 1.10 -7.50 5.94
CA ALA A 122 -0.17 -6.90 5.58
C ALA A 122 -1.26 -7.94 5.33
N THR A 123 -2.49 -7.58 5.68
CA THR A 123 -3.66 -8.41 5.45
C THR A 123 -4.93 -7.61 5.25
N THR A 124 -5.86 -8.18 4.50
CA THR A 124 -7.26 -7.75 4.45
C THR A 124 -8.08 -8.69 5.33
N VAL A 125 -8.48 -8.24 6.51
CA VAL A 125 -9.19 -9.05 7.52
C VAL A 125 -10.52 -9.57 6.98
N HIS A 126 -11.30 -8.69 6.33
CA HIS A 126 -12.53 -9.03 5.63
C HIS A 126 -12.39 -8.78 4.12
N GLN A 127 -12.41 -9.83 3.33
CA GLN A 127 -12.12 -9.77 1.89
C GLN A 127 -13.33 -9.35 1.03
N THR A 128 -14.52 -9.20 1.62
CA THR A 128 -15.69 -8.67 0.90
C THR A 128 -16.01 -7.24 1.35
N CYS A 129 -16.67 -6.49 0.46
CA CYS A 129 -17.00 -5.08 0.66
C CYS A 129 -18.40 -4.81 0.11
N ILE A 130 -19.26 -4.14 0.87
CA ILE A 130 -20.63 -3.80 0.45
C ILE A 130 -20.67 -2.93 -0.82
N ARG A 131 -19.58 -2.19 -1.08
CA ARG A 131 -19.45 -1.32 -2.25
C ARG A 131 -18.98 -2.08 -3.50
N TYR A 132 -18.40 -3.27 -3.34
CA TYR A 132 -17.79 -4.02 -4.45
C TYR A 132 -18.81 -4.82 -5.26
N VAL A 133 -19.91 -5.24 -4.64
CA VAL A 133 -20.90 -6.16 -5.23
C VAL A 133 -21.62 -5.55 -6.43
N ASP A 134 -21.96 -4.25 -6.38
CA ASP A 134 -22.61 -3.53 -7.48
C ASP A 134 -21.61 -2.62 -8.21
N ARG A 135 -21.43 -2.85 -9.51
CA ARG A 135 -20.55 -2.05 -10.38
C ARG A 135 -20.88 -0.55 -10.39
N ARG A 136 -22.13 -0.17 -10.16
CA ARG A 136 -22.56 1.24 -10.04
C ARG A 136 -21.98 1.94 -8.81
N THR A 137 -21.59 1.19 -7.79
CA THR A 137 -21.06 1.70 -6.52
C THR A 137 -19.60 1.33 -6.29
N SER A 138 -19.09 0.35 -7.04
CA SER A 138 -17.73 -0.17 -6.90
C SER A 138 -16.67 0.87 -7.25
N CYS A 139 -15.56 0.84 -6.52
CA CYS A 139 -14.37 1.56 -6.90
C CYS A 139 -13.80 0.91 -8.16
N GLN A 140 -13.63 1.69 -9.23
CA GLN A 140 -13.25 1.17 -10.55
C GLN A 140 -11.82 0.58 -10.59
N PHE A 141 -10.98 0.92 -9.62
CA PHE A 141 -9.63 0.36 -9.46
C PHE A 141 -9.55 -0.88 -8.55
N CYS A 142 -10.63 -1.20 -7.82
CA CYS A 142 -10.55 -2.18 -6.74
C CYS A 142 -10.62 -3.61 -7.29
N ALA A 143 -9.74 -4.47 -6.79
CA ALA A 143 -9.68 -5.90 -7.12
C ALA A 143 -9.85 -6.81 -5.90
N ILE A 144 -10.45 -6.31 -4.81
CA ILE A 144 -10.57 -7.03 -3.52
C ILE A 144 -11.21 -8.43 -3.67
N GLY A 145 -12.22 -8.57 -4.54
CA GLY A 145 -12.91 -9.85 -4.78
C GLY A 145 -12.15 -10.83 -5.66
N GLN A 146 -11.29 -10.34 -6.57
CA GLN A 146 -10.57 -11.21 -7.52
C GLN A 146 -9.62 -12.18 -6.82
N SER A 147 -8.97 -11.77 -5.72
CA SER A 147 -8.11 -12.68 -4.95
C SER A 147 -8.91 -13.78 -4.24
N LEU A 148 -10.15 -13.49 -3.83
CA LEU A 148 -11.02 -14.47 -3.20
C LEU A 148 -11.54 -15.48 -4.23
N GLU A 149 -12.02 -14.99 -5.37
CA GLU A 149 -12.48 -15.81 -6.50
C GLU A 149 -11.38 -16.77 -7.01
N ALA A 150 -10.12 -16.34 -6.94
CA ALA A 150 -8.99 -17.13 -7.38
C ALA A 150 -8.31 -17.95 -6.27
N ASP A 151 -8.98 -18.14 -5.12
CA ASP A 151 -8.51 -18.93 -3.97
C ASP A 151 -7.12 -18.52 -3.45
N ARG A 152 -6.78 -17.23 -3.55
CA ARG A 152 -5.50 -16.67 -3.06
C ARG A 152 -5.56 -16.10 -1.65
N THR A 153 -6.73 -16.14 -1.02
CA THR A 153 -7.03 -15.58 0.31
C THR A 153 -8.30 -16.24 0.82
N ILE A 154 -8.60 -16.07 2.11
CA ILE A 154 -9.88 -16.46 2.70
C ILE A 154 -10.76 -15.24 2.95
N ALA A 155 -12.08 -15.45 2.93
CA ALA A 155 -13.07 -14.38 3.02
C ALA A 155 -13.00 -13.60 4.34
N TYR A 156 -12.81 -14.33 5.45
CA TYR A 156 -12.67 -13.79 6.79
C TYR A 156 -11.48 -14.44 7.47
N LYS A 157 -10.65 -13.64 8.13
CA LYS A 157 -9.48 -14.09 8.89
C LYS A 157 -9.78 -13.88 10.36
N THR A 158 -9.79 -14.95 11.14
CA THR A 158 -10.13 -14.84 12.56
C THR A 158 -9.01 -14.10 13.33
N PRO A 159 -9.32 -13.44 14.46
CA PRO A 159 -8.30 -12.80 15.28
C PRO A 159 -7.19 -13.76 15.73
N ALA A 160 -7.53 -15.03 15.99
CA ALA A 160 -6.56 -16.08 16.33
C ALA A 160 -5.61 -16.40 15.16
N GLN A 161 -6.15 -16.58 13.94
CA GLN A 161 -5.33 -16.79 12.74
C GLN A 161 -4.39 -15.60 12.49
N LEU A 162 -4.88 -14.38 12.67
CA LEU A 162 -4.08 -13.17 12.49
C LEU A 162 -2.93 -13.09 13.50
N ALA A 163 -3.21 -13.36 14.78
CA ALA A 163 -2.23 -13.37 15.85
C ALA A 163 -1.15 -14.45 15.65
N GLU A 164 -1.57 -15.65 15.26
CA GLU A 164 -0.68 -16.78 14.95
C GLU A 164 0.29 -16.44 13.82
N VAL A 165 -0.23 -15.94 12.69
CA VAL A 165 0.59 -15.60 11.52
C VAL A 165 1.49 -14.39 11.80
N ALA A 166 1.02 -13.39 12.54
CA ALA A 166 1.83 -12.25 12.94
C ALA A 166 3.04 -12.69 13.78
N LYS A 167 2.81 -13.54 14.79
CA LYS A 167 3.88 -14.09 15.63
C LYS A 167 4.91 -14.86 14.80
N ALA A 168 4.45 -15.76 13.93
CA ALA A 168 5.35 -16.53 13.07
C ALA A 168 6.17 -15.65 12.13
N ALA A 169 5.56 -14.62 11.53
CA ALA A 169 6.26 -13.70 10.64
C ALA A 169 7.32 -12.85 11.39
N VAL A 170 7.06 -12.48 12.65
CA VAL A 170 8.07 -11.79 13.50
C VAL A 170 9.22 -12.74 13.84
N GLU A 171 8.92 -13.93 14.36
CA GLU A 171 9.93 -14.90 14.84
C GLU A 171 10.77 -15.48 13.69
N LEU A 172 10.16 -15.72 12.53
CA LEU A 172 10.81 -16.34 11.39
C LEU A 172 11.31 -15.34 10.36
N ASP A 173 10.75 -14.15 10.23
CA ASP A 173 11.12 -13.27 9.13
C ASP A 173 11.49 -11.86 9.59
N GLY A 174 11.50 -11.62 10.90
CA GLY A 174 11.92 -10.34 11.48
C GLY A 174 11.02 -9.18 11.09
N VAL A 175 9.74 -9.46 10.82
CA VAL A 175 8.71 -8.43 10.57
C VAL A 175 8.70 -7.43 11.72
N ARG A 176 8.55 -6.14 11.37
CA ARG A 176 8.65 -5.01 12.31
C ARG A 176 7.35 -4.25 12.51
N ASP A 177 6.40 -4.38 11.60
CA ASP A 177 5.06 -3.83 11.75
C ASP A 177 4.03 -4.62 10.94
N MET A 178 2.75 -4.43 11.25
CA MET A 178 1.65 -5.07 10.52
C MET A 178 0.54 -4.08 10.15
N VAL A 179 0.00 -4.27 8.95
CA VAL A 179 -1.13 -3.53 8.40
C VAL A 179 -2.37 -4.41 8.34
N LEU A 180 -3.42 -3.98 9.02
CA LEU A 180 -4.76 -4.56 8.97
C LEU A 180 -5.66 -3.64 8.16
N THR A 181 -6.14 -4.11 7.02
CA THR A 181 -7.18 -3.43 6.25
C THR A 181 -8.43 -4.29 6.18
N THR A 182 -9.53 -3.72 5.70
CA THR A 182 -10.79 -4.43 5.54
C THR A 182 -11.55 -3.89 4.34
N GLY A 183 -12.24 -4.77 3.62
CA GLY A 183 -13.39 -4.32 2.84
C GLY A 183 -14.44 -3.72 3.77
N THR A 184 -15.22 -2.77 3.29
CA THR A 184 -16.24 -2.09 4.09
C THR A 184 -17.41 -3.04 4.37
N PRO A 185 -17.63 -3.49 5.62
CA PRO A 185 -18.65 -4.49 5.92
C PRO A 185 -20.03 -3.86 6.18
N ASN A 186 -20.07 -2.60 6.62
CA ASN A 186 -21.29 -1.85 6.92
C ASN A 186 -21.04 -0.33 6.84
N VAL A 187 -22.09 0.48 6.99
CA VAL A 187 -22.03 1.95 6.89
C VAL A 187 -21.94 2.67 8.24
N ILE A 188 -21.89 1.94 9.36
CA ILE A 188 -21.88 2.48 10.72
C ILE A 188 -20.45 2.68 11.20
N ASP A 189 -19.73 1.59 11.44
CA ASP A 189 -18.34 1.60 11.93
C ASP A 189 -17.33 1.30 10.81
N ARG A 190 -17.82 0.85 9.65
CA ARG A 190 -17.02 0.55 8.46
C ARG A 190 -15.89 -0.45 8.71
N GLY A 191 -16.09 -1.34 9.67
CA GLY A 191 -15.12 -2.39 10.03
C GLY A 191 -14.19 -2.02 11.18
N ALA A 192 -14.36 -0.87 11.83
CA ALA A 192 -13.56 -0.49 12.99
C ALA A 192 -13.66 -1.49 14.15
N ALA A 193 -14.84 -2.07 14.44
CA ALA A 193 -14.97 -3.11 15.47
C ALA A 193 -14.11 -4.35 15.17
N LEU A 194 -14.17 -4.81 13.92
CA LEU A 194 -13.42 -5.97 13.46
C LEU A 194 -11.91 -5.74 13.54
N LEU A 195 -11.47 -4.55 13.13
CA LEU A 195 -10.06 -4.16 13.23
C LEU A 195 -9.61 -4.07 14.70
N ALA A 196 -10.45 -3.57 15.61
CA ALA A 196 -10.15 -3.52 17.03
C ALA A 196 -10.04 -4.92 17.67
N GLU A 197 -10.93 -5.86 17.30
CA GLU A 197 -10.83 -7.25 17.76
C GLU A 197 -9.55 -7.92 17.27
N SER A 198 -9.22 -7.74 15.98
CA SER A 198 -8.00 -8.25 15.37
C SER A 198 -6.74 -7.69 16.03
N ALA A 199 -6.69 -6.37 16.25
CA ALA A 199 -5.56 -5.70 16.89
C ALA A 199 -5.33 -6.21 18.32
N ARG A 200 -6.40 -6.39 19.11
CA ARG A 200 -6.31 -6.96 20.47
C ARG A 200 -5.71 -8.35 20.48
N ALA A 201 -6.15 -9.24 19.58
CA ALA A 201 -5.63 -10.59 19.52
C ALA A 201 -4.15 -10.64 19.14
N ILE A 202 -3.73 -9.83 18.15
CA ILE A 202 -2.32 -9.74 17.75
C ILE A 202 -1.48 -9.19 18.90
N ARG A 203 -1.93 -8.11 19.54
CA ARG A 203 -1.22 -7.50 20.68
C ARG A 203 -1.09 -8.42 21.88
N ALA A 204 -2.05 -9.30 22.11
CA ALA A 204 -1.96 -10.31 23.15
C ALA A 204 -0.93 -11.41 22.83
N ALA A 205 -0.64 -11.66 21.55
CA ALA A 205 0.25 -12.73 21.12
C ALA A 205 1.70 -12.26 20.86
N ILE A 206 1.90 -11.01 20.41
CA ILE A 206 3.20 -10.48 20.04
C ILE A 206 3.26 -8.95 20.16
N ASP A 207 4.40 -8.40 20.60
CA ASP A 207 4.66 -6.97 20.57
C ASP A 207 5.06 -6.54 19.15
N LEU A 208 4.07 -6.10 18.38
CA LEU A 208 4.23 -5.71 16.98
C LEU A 208 3.44 -4.42 16.72
N PRO A 209 4.08 -3.31 16.28
CA PRO A 209 3.39 -2.10 15.84
C PRO A 209 2.31 -2.37 14.79
N LEU A 210 1.10 -1.83 15.00
CA LEU A 210 -0.06 -2.09 14.15
C LEU A 210 -0.60 -0.82 13.49
N GLN A 211 -0.81 -0.89 12.18
CA GLN A 211 -1.69 0.04 11.48
C GLN A 211 -3.04 -0.62 11.21
N VAL A 212 -4.12 0.09 11.49
CA VAL A 212 -5.47 -0.29 11.04
C VAL A 212 -5.94 0.65 9.93
N GLN A 213 -6.69 0.13 8.97
CA GLN A 213 -7.19 0.89 7.84
C GLN A 213 -8.68 0.65 7.60
N CYS A 214 -9.46 1.72 7.60
CA CYS A 214 -10.90 1.70 7.31
C CYS A 214 -11.34 3.01 6.66
N GLU A 215 -12.53 3.00 6.07
CA GLU A 215 -13.24 4.26 5.79
C GLU A 215 -13.60 4.96 7.12
N PRO A 216 -13.73 6.30 7.16
CA PRO A 216 -14.11 7.03 8.36
C PRO A 216 -15.39 6.49 9.02
N PRO A 217 -15.32 5.98 10.27
CA PRO A 217 -16.51 5.60 11.02
C PRO A 217 -17.46 6.79 11.19
N ARG A 218 -18.76 6.51 11.36
CA ARG A 218 -19.75 7.57 11.62
C ARG A 218 -19.49 8.26 12.96
N ASP A 219 -19.12 7.47 13.95
CA ASP A 219 -18.81 7.93 15.30
C ASP A 219 -17.28 8.01 15.49
N HIS A 220 -16.78 9.15 15.96
CA HIS A 220 -15.35 9.38 16.16
C HIS A 220 -14.81 8.66 17.41
N ASP A 221 -15.67 8.17 18.32
CA ASP A 221 -15.26 7.35 19.46
C ASP A 221 -14.51 6.08 19.04
N TRP A 222 -14.74 5.62 17.80
CA TRP A 222 -13.98 4.51 17.23
C TRP A 222 -12.48 4.76 17.15
N PHE A 223 -12.03 6.01 17.03
CA PHE A 223 -10.59 6.29 17.01
C PHE A 223 -9.94 5.96 18.35
N GLN A 224 -10.58 6.32 19.46
CA GLN A 224 -10.11 5.94 20.80
C GLN A 224 -10.17 4.42 20.99
N ARG A 225 -11.27 3.78 20.58
CA ARG A 225 -11.43 2.31 20.69
C ARG A 225 -10.36 1.54 19.90
N LEU A 226 -10.00 2.02 18.71
CA LEU A 226 -8.93 1.43 17.89
C LEU A 226 -7.57 1.61 18.56
N ARG A 227 -7.30 2.79 19.14
CA ARG A 227 -6.07 3.05 19.90
C ARG A 227 -5.97 2.16 21.13
N ASP A 228 -7.05 2.05 21.91
CA ASP A 228 -7.12 1.19 23.11
C ASP A 228 -7.00 -0.29 22.77
N ALA A 229 -7.44 -0.70 21.59
CA ALA A 229 -7.23 -2.04 21.05
C ALA A 229 -5.78 -2.32 20.64
N GLY A 230 -4.92 -1.30 20.62
CA GLY A 230 -3.50 -1.41 20.37
C GLY A 230 -3.05 -1.06 18.95
N ALA A 231 -3.85 -0.31 18.19
CA ALA A 231 -3.41 0.31 16.95
C ALA A 231 -2.48 1.51 17.23
N ASP A 232 -1.34 1.56 16.56
CA ASP A 232 -0.34 2.62 16.69
C ASP A 232 -0.54 3.76 15.68
N SER A 233 -1.07 3.41 14.50
CA SER A 233 -1.35 4.34 13.41
C SER A 233 -2.68 3.99 12.73
N LEU A 234 -3.27 4.98 12.06
CA LEU A 234 -4.55 4.85 11.36
C LEU A 234 -4.42 5.28 9.90
N GLY A 235 -4.93 4.44 8.99
CA GLY A 235 -5.12 4.80 7.59
C GLY A 235 -6.60 5.03 7.27
N MET A 236 -6.94 6.21 6.76
CA MET A 236 -8.25 6.47 6.15
C MET A 236 -8.03 7.04 4.76
N HIS A 237 -8.29 6.24 3.72
CA HIS A 237 -7.82 6.55 2.37
C HIS A 237 -8.86 7.35 1.59
N LEU A 238 -8.43 8.46 0.99
CA LEU A 238 -9.21 9.31 0.08
C LEU A 238 -9.09 8.84 -1.38
N GLU A 239 -7.94 8.28 -1.76
CA GLU A 239 -7.57 7.76 -3.09
C GLU A 239 -7.63 8.74 -4.26
N ALA A 240 -8.43 9.80 -4.22
CA ALA A 240 -8.51 10.89 -5.19
C ALA A 240 -8.69 12.21 -4.43
N ALA A 241 -8.10 13.28 -4.96
CA ALA A 241 -7.96 14.55 -4.26
C ALA A 241 -9.26 15.36 -4.24
N THR A 242 -9.98 15.37 -5.37
CA THR A 242 -11.21 16.14 -5.53
C THR A 242 -12.45 15.25 -5.39
N GLN A 243 -13.55 15.85 -4.92
CA GLN A 243 -14.84 15.15 -4.83
C GLN A 243 -15.36 14.71 -6.21
N ALA A 244 -15.15 15.52 -7.25
CA ALA A 244 -15.57 15.20 -8.61
C ALA A 244 -14.88 13.94 -9.15
N VAL A 245 -13.56 13.80 -8.94
CA VAL A 245 -12.83 12.58 -9.33
C VAL A 245 -13.27 11.39 -8.46
N ARG A 246 -13.51 11.58 -7.16
CA ARG A 246 -14.06 10.52 -6.29
C ARG A 246 -15.41 10.00 -6.80
N GLU A 247 -16.35 10.87 -7.14
CA GLU A 247 -17.67 10.48 -7.66
C GLU A 247 -17.58 9.70 -8.96
N LYS A 248 -16.65 10.10 -9.85
CA LYS A 248 -16.39 9.38 -11.09
C LYS A 248 -15.79 7.99 -10.81
N ILE A 249 -14.71 7.92 -10.03
CA ILE A 249 -13.86 6.72 -9.93
C ILE A 249 -14.32 5.74 -8.85
N MET A 250 -14.94 6.22 -7.79
CA MET A 250 -15.36 5.44 -6.62
C MET A 250 -16.74 5.90 -6.10
N PRO A 251 -17.78 5.86 -6.95
CA PRO A 251 -19.09 6.49 -6.67
C PRO A 251 -19.69 6.10 -5.33
N GLY A 252 -19.59 4.82 -4.94
CA GLY A 252 -20.02 4.40 -3.61
C GLY A 252 -19.23 5.09 -2.51
N LYS A 253 -17.89 5.00 -2.55
CA LYS A 253 -17.01 5.58 -1.51
C LYS A 253 -17.14 7.10 -1.43
N ALA A 254 -17.41 7.74 -2.57
CA ALA A 254 -17.60 9.18 -2.70
C ALA A 254 -18.83 9.73 -1.95
N THR A 255 -19.78 8.88 -1.56
CA THR A 255 -20.89 9.30 -0.67
C THR A 255 -20.41 9.78 0.70
N VAL A 256 -19.17 9.44 1.08
CA VAL A 256 -18.44 10.11 2.15
C VAL A 256 -17.60 11.21 1.51
N SER A 257 -17.99 12.47 1.71
CA SER A 257 -17.34 13.62 1.09
C SER A 257 -15.91 13.82 1.58
N VAL A 258 -15.10 14.56 0.80
CA VAL A 258 -13.77 15.00 1.23
C VAL A 258 -13.83 15.73 2.57
N ASP A 259 -14.80 16.62 2.78
CA ASP A 259 -14.94 17.35 4.05
C ASP A 259 -15.18 16.42 5.23
N ARG A 260 -15.99 15.37 5.07
CA ARG A 260 -16.19 14.36 6.11
C ARG A 260 -14.89 13.61 6.44
N TYR A 261 -14.03 13.37 5.45
CA TYR A 261 -12.69 12.83 5.71
C TYR A 261 -11.84 13.83 6.49
N MET A 262 -11.87 15.12 6.14
CA MET A 262 -11.11 16.16 6.86
C MET A 262 -11.52 16.27 8.34
N ASP A 263 -12.82 16.19 8.63
CA ASP A 263 -13.34 16.17 10.01
C ASP A 263 -12.86 14.93 10.79
N ALA A 264 -12.91 13.76 10.14
CA ALA A 264 -12.45 12.50 10.72
C ALA A 264 -10.94 12.52 10.97
N PHE A 265 -10.16 13.06 10.03
CA PHE A 265 -8.72 13.23 10.17
C PHE A 265 -8.36 14.12 11.35
N ALA A 266 -8.98 15.29 11.48
CA ALA A 266 -8.74 16.20 12.59
C ALA A 266 -8.97 15.49 13.94
N SER A 267 -10.06 14.72 14.05
CA SER A 267 -10.37 13.96 15.27
C SER A 267 -9.40 12.81 15.52
N ALA A 268 -9.02 12.07 14.48
CA ALA A 268 -8.08 10.96 14.59
C ALA A 268 -6.67 11.43 14.98
N VAL A 269 -6.21 12.57 14.47
CA VAL A 269 -4.87 13.11 14.80
C VAL A 269 -4.77 13.47 16.29
N LEU A 270 -5.85 13.93 16.93
CA LEU A 270 -5.87 14.18 18.38
C LEU A 270 -5.61 12.91 19.20
N ILE A 271 -5.99 11.74 18.69
CA ILE A 271 -5.84 10.44 19.37
C ILE A 271 -4.51 9.75 19.02
N PHE A 272 -4.20 9.65 17.73
CA PHE A 272 -3.04 8.91 17.25
C PHE A 272 -1.76 9.74 17.25
N GLY A 273 -1.89 11.06 17.14
CA GLY A 273 -0.79 12.01 17.03
C GLY A 273 -0.44 12.38 15.59
N ARG A 274 0.26 13.51 15.45
CA ARG A 274 0.76 14.04 14.18
C ARG A 274 1.65 13.00 13.47
N GLY A 275 1.42 12.81 12.18
CA GLY A 275 2.13 11.85 11.33
C GLY A 275 1.69 10.39 11.52
N GLN A 276 0.89 10.05 12.54
CA GLN A 276 0.40 8.69 12.77
C GLN A 276 -0.95 8.40 12.11
N VAL A 277 -1.55 9.40 11.47
CA VAL A 277 -2.70 9.23 10.59
C VAL A 277 -2.25 9.46 9.16
N ASN A 278 -2.63 8.59 8.23
CA ASN A 278 -2.31 8.75 6.82
C ASN A 278 -3.49 8.47 5.89
N THR A 279 -3.32 8.89 4.65
CA THR A 279 -4.27 8.66 3.58
C THR A 279 -3.54 8.37 2.28
N TYR A 280 -4.01 7.37 1.52
CA TYR A 280 -3.58 7.16 0.15
C TYR A 280 -4.19 8.20 -0.78
N ILE A 281 -3.39 8.68 -1.72
CA ILE A 281 -3.84 9.42 -2.91
C ILE A 281 -3.24 8.71 -4.12
N LEU A 282 -4.09 8.24 -5.05
CA LEU A 282 -3.69 7.53 -6.26
C LEU A 282 -3.53 8.55 -7.39
N ALA A 283 -2.28 8.91 -7.66
CA ALA A 283 -1.93 9.83 -8.73
C ALA A 283 -2.23 9.21 -10.12
N GLY A 284 -2.89 9.96 -11.00
CA GLY A 284 -3.25 9.50 -12.35
C GLY A 284 -4.70 9.05 -12.53
N LEU A 285 -5.58 9.19 -11.53
CA LEU A 285 -7.01 8.87 -11.65
C LEU A 285 -7.88 10.00 -12.25
N GLY A 286 -7.31 11.21 -12.39
CA GLY A 286 -8.01 12.36 -12.99
C GLY A 286 -7.73 13.69 -12.30
N ASP A 287 -7.26 13.67 -11.05
CA ASP A 287 -6.83 14.89 -10.35
C ASP A 287 -5.55 15.46 -10.99
N SER A 288 -5.45 16.80 -11.04
CA SER A 288 -4.24 17.49 -11.46
C SER A 288 -3.14 17.41 -10.40
N ALA A 289 -1.91 17.80 -10.76
CA ALA A 289 -0.83 17.87 -9.78
C ALA A 289 -1.12 18.94 -8.72
N GLU A 290 -1.72 20.05 -9.15
CA GLU A 290 -2.16 21.16 -8.31
C GLU A 290 -3.22 20.72 -7.30
N ASP A 291 -4.23 19.93 -7.72
CA ASP A 291 -5.27 19.40 -6.83
C ASP A 291 -4.67 18.49 -5.74
N ILE A 292 -3.76 17.59 -6.14
CA ILE A 292 -3.10 16.67 -5.22
C ILE A 292 -2.25 17.45 -4.21
N LEU A 293 -1.48 18.44 -4.66
CA LEU A 293 -0.65 19.26 -3.79
C LEU A 293 -1.47 20.15 -2.85
N ALA A 294 -2.57 20.74 -3.32
CA ALA A 294 -3.47 21.53 -2.48
C ALA A 294 -4.14 20.69 -1.39
N LEU A 295 -4.58 19.47 -1.72
CA LEU A 295 -5.07 18.55 -0.69
C LEU A 295 -3.96 18.16 0.29
N ALA A 296 -2.76 17.83 -0.21
CA ALA A 296 -1.64 17.45 0.61
C ALA A 296 -1.23 18.55 1.60
N GLU A 297 -1.26 19.83 1.18
CA GLU A 297 -1.03 20.98 2.06
C GLU A 297 -1.99 20.97 3.27
N ARG A 298 -3.29 20.83 2.99
CA ARG A 298 -4.34 20.77 4.02
C ARG A 298 -4.14 19.58 4.96
N LEU A 299 -3.80 18.42 4.43
CA LEU A 299 -3.54 17.21 5.21
C LEU A 299 -2.32 17.38 6.13
N ILE A 300 -1.21 17.91 5.62
CA ILE A 300 0.00 18.17 6.38
C ILE A 300 -0.24 19.19 7.50
N ALA A 301 -1.03 20.24 7.23
CA ALA A 301 -1.44 21.22 8.23
C ALA A 301 -2.24 20.56 9.37
N LEU A 302 -3.13 19.62 9.05
CA LEU A 302 -3.86 18.83 10.06
C LEU A 302 -3.00 17.79 10.79
N GLY A 303 -1.81 17.48 10.29
CA GLY A 303 -0.95 16.43 10.86
C GLY A 303 -1.20 15.04 10.28
N VAL A 304 -1.87 14.94 9.13
CA VAL A 304 -2.04 13.70 8.37
C VAL A 304 -0.94 13.58 7.32
N TYR A 305 -0.35 12.40 7.19
CA TYR A 305 0.66 12.11 6.17
C TYR A 305 0.00 11.72 4.82
N PRO A 306 0.14 12.54 3.76
CA PRO A 306 -0.43 12.27 2.44
C PRO A 306 0.45 11.30 1.65
N PHE A 307 0.12 10.01 1.67
CA PHE A 307 0.87 9.00 0.94
C PHE A 307 0.43 8.93 -0.52
N VAL A 308 1.07 9.73 -1.36
CA VAL A 308 0.84 9.74 -2.82
C VAL A 308 1.57 8.56 -3.47
N VAL A 309 0.82 7.72 -4.18
CA VAL A 309 1.34 6.58 -4.95
C VAL A 309 0.89 6.69 -6.41
N PRO A 310 1.70 6.23 -7.39
CA PRO A 310 1.25 6.16 -8.77
C PRO A 310 0.09 5.16 -8.89
N PHE A 311 -0.96 5.52 -9.63
CA PHE A 311 -2.02 4.58 -9.96
C PHE A 311 -1.48 3.49 -10.89
N VAL A 312 -1.76 2.24 -10.54
CA VAL A 312 -1.37 1.07 -11.31
C VAL A 312 -2.62 0.32 -11.75
N PRO A 313 -2.91 0.26 -13.06
CA PRO A 313 -4.02 -0.50 -13.62
C PRO A 313 -3.89 -1.99 -13.30
N ILE A 314 -4.89 -2.55 -12.60
CA ILE A 314 -4.94 -3.99 -12.27
C ILE A 314 -5.77 -4.72 -13.32
N SER A 315 -5.29 -5.86 -13.81
CA SER A 315 -6.01 -6.68 -14.78
C SER A 315 -7.40 -7.11 -14.28
N GLY A 316 -8.40 -7.10 -15.16
CA GLY A 316 -9.78 -7.47 -14.83
C GLY A 316 -10.55 -6.44 -13.98
N THR A 317 -9.98 -5.26 -13.74
CA THR A 317 -10.72 -4.12 -13.16
C THR A 317 -11.26 -3.22 -14.27
N PRO A 318 -12.33 -2.43 -14.03
CA PRO A 318 -12.80 -1.45 -15.02
C PRO A 318 -11.73 -0.48 -15.53
N LEU A 319 -10.69 -0.19 -14.73
CA LEU A 319 -9.56 0.66 -15.12
C LEU A 319 -8.35 -0.11 -15.66
N GLU A 320 -8.46 -1.39 -16.03
CA GLU A 320 -7.30 -2.19 -16.49
C GLU A 320 -6.58 -1.60 -17.73
N ASN A 321 -7.31 -0.84 -18.55
CA ASN A 321 -6.80 -0.18 -19.76
C ASN A 321 -6.51 1.31 -19.56
N HIS A 322 -6.72 1.84 -18.35
CA HIS A 322 -6.39 3.23 -18.02
C HIS A 322 -4.87 3.42 -18.01
N ALA A 323 -4.38 4.57 -18.44
CA ALA A 323 -2.94 4.81 -18.46
C ALA A 323 -2.41 5.10 -17.04
N PRO A 324 -1.27 4.50 -16.61
CA PRO A 324 -0.61 4.94 -15.38
C PRO A 324 -0.07 6.37 -15.55
N PRO A 325 0.15 7.12 -14.45
CA PRO A 325 0.74 8.45 -14.53
C PRO A 325 2.18 8.38 -15.08
N SER A 326 2.54 9.35 -15.92
CA SER A 326 3.90 9.45 -16.43
C SER A 326 4.90 9.69 -15.30
N PRO A 327 6.18 9.29 -15.45
CA PRO A 327 7.20 9.59 -14.45
C PRO A 327 7.36 11.10 -14.20
N ASP A 328 7.12 11.93 -15.21
CA ASP A 328 7.26 13.39 -15.07
C ASP A 328 6.08 14.00 -14.31
N PHE A 329 4.86 13.49 -14.50
CA PHE A 329 3.72 13.82 -13.63
C PHE A 329 3.99 13.40 -12.18
N MET A 330 4.52 12.19 -11.97
CA MET A 330 4.86 11.76 -10.61
C MET A 330 5.91 12.67 -9.97
N LYS A 331 6.94 13.09 -10.71
CA LYS A 331 7.94 14.03 -10.18
C LYS A 331 7.37 15.41 -9.88
N SER A 332 6.44 15.91 -10.71
CA SER A 332 5.80 17.21 -10.48
C SER A 332 4.96 17.23 -9.20
N VAL A 333 4.50 16.07 -8.73
CA VAL A 333 3.79 15.92 -7.44
C VAL A 333 4.76 15.59 -6.29
N LEU A 334 5.61 14.58 -6.45
CA LEU A 334 6.43 14.06 -5.35
C LEU A 334 7.52 15.04 -4.89
N ALA A 335 8.13 15.80 -5.81
CA ALA A 335 9.20 16.72 -5.44
C ALA A 335 8.71 17.94 -4.63
N PRO A 336 7.62 18.64 -5.00
CA PRO A 336 7.01 19.65 -4.15
C PRO A 336 6.45 19.07 -2.85
N LEU A 337 5.79 17.92 -2.91
CA LEU A 337 5.25 17.27 -1.70
C LEU A 337 6.35 16.94 -0.69
N GLY A 338 7.48 16.39 -1.15
CA GLY A 338 8.64 16.14 -0.30
C GLY A 338 9.20 17.40 0.36
N ARG A 339 9.15 18.57 -0.32
CA ARG A 339 9.50 19.85 0.31
C ARG A 339 8.54 20.19 1.45
N MET A 340 7.23 20.11 1.20
CA MET A 340 6.20 20.41 2.20
C MET A 340 6.34 19.52 3.43
N LEU A 341 6.63 18.23 3.23
CA LEU A 341 6.89 17.28 4.33
C LEU A 341 8.13 17.64 5.15
N ARG A 342 9.22 18.06 4.49
CA ARG A 342 10.43 18.55 5.18
C ARG A 342 10.17 19.81 5.99
N ASP A 343 9.52 20.80 5.37
CA ASP A 343 9.20 22.08 6.01
C ASP A 343 8.29 21.86 7.24
N ALA A 344 7.41 20.87 7.15
CA ALA A 344 6.49 20.50 8.23
C ALA A 344 7.06 19.47 9.23
N ASN A 345 8.34 19.08 9.09
CA ASN A 345 9.04 18.04 9.83
C ASN A 345 8.20 16.76 10.03
N MET A 346 7.62 16.26 8.93
CA MET A 346 6.79 15.05 8.92
C MET A 346 7.43 14.03 7.99
N LYS A 347 8.01 12.96 8.57
CA LYS A 347 8.75 11.95 7.81
C LYS A 347 8.09 10.59 7.90
N SER A 348 8.21 9.83 6.82
CA SER A 348 7.74 8.45 6.72
C SER A 348 8.40 7.55 7.77
N THR A 349 9.65 7.85 8.14
CA THR A 349 10.44 7.11 9.14
C THR A 349 9.90 7.24 10.56
N ASP A 350 9.12 8.29 10.84
CA ASP A 350 8.57 8.57 12.16
C ASP A 350 7.19 7.92 12.36
N ILE A 351 6.63 7.34 11.29
CA ILE A 351 5.37 6.60 11.32
C ILE A 351 5.62 5.23 11.96
N ARG A 352 4.87 4.90 13.02
CA ARG A 352 5.11 3.70 13.83
C ARG A 352 4.86 2.39 13.09
N ALA A 353 3.82 2.35 12.27
CA ALA A 353 3.39 1.20 11.49
C ALA A 353 2.67 1.65 10.24
N GLY A 354 2.64 0.83 9.20
CA GLY A 354 1.77 1.07 8.06
C GLY A 354 2.46 1.33 6.73
N CYS A 355 1.62 1.55 5.72
CA CYS A 355 2.07 1.79 4.35
C CYS A 355 2.98 3.00 4.19
N GLY A 356 2.75 4.07 4.96
CA GLY A 356 3.62 5.25 4.96
C GLY A 356 5.04 4.92 5.43
N ARG A 357 5.17 4.17 6.53
CA ARG A 357 6.46 3.66 7.05
C ARG A 357 7.12 2.72 6.05
N CYS A 358 6.37 1.75 5.53
CA CYS A 358 6.84 0.78 4.57
C CYS A 358 7.39 1.46 3.30
N GLY A 359 6.66 2.45 2.78
CA GLY A 359 7.08 3.29 1.66
C GLY A 359 7.22 2.57 0.30
N ALA A 360 7.13 1.25 0.24
CA ALA A 360 7.56 0.49 -0.94
C ALA A 360 6.76 0.79 -2.22
N CYS A 361 5.53 1.30 -2.11
CA CYS A 361 4.67 1.64 -3.25
C CYS A 361 4.85 3.08 -3.77
N SER A 362 5.70 3.89 -3.14
CA SER A 362 5.97 5.26 -3.59
C SER A 362 7.43 5.63 -3.37
N SER A 363 7.98 6.43 -4.26
CA SER A 363 9.30 7.03 -4.08
C SER A 363 9.28 8.27 -3.19
N LEU A 364 8.11 8.64 -2.63
CA LEU A 364 7.92 9.85 -1.81
C LEU A 364 8.96 10.01 -0.69
N SER A 365 9.24 8.95 0.07
CA SER A 365 10.20 9.03 1.19
C SER A 365 11.59 9.46 0.76
N ALA A 366 11.97 9.15 -0.49
CA ALA A 366 13.25 9.58 -1.02
C ALA A 366 13.33 11.11 -1.20
N TYR A 367 12.19 11.82 -1.25
CA TYR A 367 12.10 13.27 -1.34
C TYR A 367 11.93 13.96 0.03
N GLU A 368 11.99 13.25 1.17
CA GLU A 368 11.84 13.82 2.52
C GLU A 368 13.17 14.22 3.19
N HIS A 369 14.27 14.14 2.44
CA HIS A 369 15.63 14.41 2.91
C HIS A 369 16.35 15.45 2.06
#